data_AF-M0KSH6-F1
#
_entry.id   AF-M0KSH6-F1
#
_cell.length_a   1.000
_cell.length_b   1.000
_cell.length_c   1.000
_cell.angle_alpha   90.00
_cell.angle_beta   90.00
_cell.angle_gamma   90.00
#
_symmetry.space_group_name_H-M   'P 1'
#
loop_
_entity.id
_entity.type
_entity.pdbx_description
1 polymer ?
#
loop_
_entity_poly.entity_id
_entity_poly.type
_entity_poly.pdbx_seq_one_letter_code
_entity_poly.pdbx_strand_id
1 'polypeptide(L)'
;MKLPRGRLDKSRVVTDPRDTLADVLDRELTGYAVFESQETLLLDGEGRGVITFTDGVPVLVYHTGTDRGGPPALADLAVPGPYHVSLYALDNADLESAHEAADLRVPPGMPAERLGGDPALADSTRRAAPDERLSAMGDGDAAAAEDGPAEQSAVEAFLDDAEKIEAIKDQARSEARERAQQWEF
;
A
#
# COMPACT_ATOMS: atom_id res chain seq x y z
N MET A 1 4.61 18.07 -11.14
CA MET A 1 3.95 17.14 -12.11
C MET A 1 2.99 17.90 -13.03
N LYS A 2 2.84 17.53 -14.31
CA LYS A 2 1.82 18.10 -15.22
C LYS A 2 0.87 17.00 -15.66
N LEU A 3 -0.43 17.18 -15.39
CA LEU A 3 -1.49 16.28 -15.85
C LEU A 3 -2.36 16.99 -16.91
N PRO A 4 -2.87 16.26 -17.91
CA PRO A 4 -3.89 16.75 -18.82
C PRO A 4 -5.16 17.13 -18.05
N ARG A 5 -5.98 18.00 -18.65
CA ARG A 5 -7.28 18.38 -18.06
C ARG A 5 -8.28 17.26 -18.27
N GLY A 6 -8.63 16.54 -17.20
CA GLY A 6 -9.70 15.55 -17.23
C GLY A 6 -11.10 16.16 -17.18
N ARG A 7 -12.11 15.33 -17.44
CA ARG A 7 -13.53 15.69 -17.29
C ARG A 7 -13.94 15.53 -15.82
N LEU A 8 -14.38 16.61 -15.19
CA LEU A 8 -14.89 16.55 -13.81
C LEU A 8 -16.11 15.62 -13.74
N ASP A 9 -16.02 14.57 -12.92
CA ASP A 9 -17.09 13.59 -12.70
C ASP A 9 -17.84 13.88 -11.39
N LYS A 10 -17.10 14.24 -10.33
CA LYS A 10 -17.66 14.46 -8.99
C LYS A 10 -16.80 15.47 -8.23
N SER A 11 -17.42 16.33 -7.44
CA SER A 11 -16.73 17.22 -6.50
C SER A 11 -17.54 17.32 -5.20
N ARG A 12 -16.95 16.94 -4.07
CA ARG A 12 -17.64 16.97 -2.77
C ARG A 12 -16.65 17.07 -1.62
N VAL A 13 -17.14 17.49 -0.47
CA VAL A 13 -16.41 17.35 0.80
C VAL A 13 -16.64 15.94 1.34
N VAL A 14 -15.57 15.25 1.72
CA VAL A 14 -15.61 13.95 2.40
C VAL A 14 -14.93 14.07 3.75
N THR A 15 -15.45 13.36 4.75
CA THR A 15 -14.86 13.29 6.09
C THR A 15 -13.76 12.25 6.18
N ASP A 16 -13.79 11.23 5.31
CA ASP A 16 -12.80 10.16 5.25
C ASP A 16 -12.40 9.91 3.78
N PRO A 17 -11.10 9.95 3.43
CA PRO A 17 -10.63 9.62 2.08
C PRO A 17 -10.95 8.17 1.67
N ARG A 18 -11.15 7.25 2.62
CA ARG A 18 -11.57 5.86 2.37
C ARG A 18 -12.83 5.79 1.50
N ASP A 19 -13.81 6.65 1.76
CA ASP A 19 -15.07 6.68 1.00
C ASP A 19 -14.84 7.01 -0.48
N THR A 20 -13.82 7.82 -0.78
CA THR A 20 -13.47 8.14 -2.16
C THR A 20 -12.72 6.99 -2.81
N LEU A 21 -11.74 6.40 -2.11
CA LEU A 21 -10.95 5.29 -2.64
C LEU A 21 -11.84 4.07 -2.94
N ALA A 22 -12.82 3.78 -2.09
CA ALA A 22 -13.81 2.72 -2.32
C ALA A 22 -14.73 3.04 -3.52
N ASP A 23 -15.24 4.27 -3.64
CA ASP A 23 -16.09 4.72 -4.76
C ASP A 23 -15.34 4.67 -6.10
N VAL A 24 -14.05 5.02 -6.11
CA VAL A 24 -13.18 4.97 -7.29
C VAL A 24 -12.90 3.53 -7.73
N LEU A 25 -12.64 2.63 -6.77
CA LEU A 25 -12.40 1.21 -7.04
C LEU A 25 -13.67 0.52 -7.57
N ASP A 26 -14.82 0.74 -6.92
CA ASP A 26 -16.11 0.14 -7.31
C ASP A 26 -16.55 0.55 -8.72
N ARG A 27 -16.21 1.76 -9.13
CA ARG A 27 -16.56 2.33 -10.43
C ARG A 27 -15.51 2.11 -11.51
N GLU A 28 -14.40 1.47 -11.15
CA GLU A 28 -13.27 1.22 -12.05
C GLU A 28 -12.80 2.51 -12.75
N LEU A 29 -12.72 3.63 -12.00
CA LEU A 29 -12.40 4.93 -12.60
C LEU A 29 -10.94 4.96 -13.11
N THR A 30 -10.78 5.28 -14.39
CA THR A 30 -9.49 5.73 -14.96
C THR A 30 -9.46 7.26 -15.00
N GLY A 31 -8.42 7.85 -14.40
CA GLY A 31 -8.33 9.29 -14.22
C GLY A 31 -7.51 9.70 -13.01
N TYR A 32 -7.93 10.76 -12.32
CA TYR A 32 -7.27 11.23 -11.09
C TYR A 32 -8.23 11.91 -10.11
N ALA A 33 -7.88 11.82 -8.83
CA ALA A 33 -8.51 12.55 -7.75
C ALA A 33 -7.59 13.65 -7.25
N VAL A 34 -8.17 14.81 -6.95
CA VAL A 34 -7.49 15.91 -6.25
C VAL A 34 -8.09 16.01 -4.85
N PHE A 35 -7.25 15.85 -3.84
CA PHE A 35 -7.56 15.99 -2.42
C PHE A 35 -7.03 17.33 -1.93
N GLU A 36 -7.93 18.17 -1.44
CA GLU A 36 -7.60 19.47 -0.85
C GLU A 36 -8.07 19.46 0.61
N SER A 37 -7.13 19.48 1.56
CA SER A 37 -7.45 19.57 2.98
C SER A 37 -8.10 20.92 3.29
N GLN A 38 -9.06 20.98 4.20
CA GLN A 38 -9.67 22.27 4.59
C GLN A 38 -8.88 23.02 5.68
N GLU A 39 -7.99 22.33 6.42
CA GLU A 39 -7.13 22.97 7.43
C GLU A 39 -6.00 23.82 6.84
N THR A 40 -5.69 23.62 5.55
CA THR A 40 -4.67 24.38 4.82
C THR A 40 -5.14 25.76 4.35
N LEU A 41 -6.38 26.16 4.66
CA LEU A 41 -6.82 27.56 4.51
C LEU A 41 -6.28 28.47 5.62
N LEU A 42 -5.72 27.92 6.72
CA LEU A 42 -5.29 28.67 7.90
C LEU A 42 -3.76 28.72 8.10
N LEU A 43 -3.03 27.82 7.46
CA LEU A 43 -1.58 27.73 7.47
C LEU A 43 -1.15 27.66 6.00
N ASP A 44 -0.15 28.41 5.56
CA ASP A 44 0.45 28.46 4.21
C ASP A 44 0.89 27.08 3.60
N GLY A 45 0.38 25.95 4.09
CA GLY A 45 0.47 24.64 3.46
C GLY A 45 -0.44 24.55 2.24
N GLU A 46 -0.11 25.28 1.17
CA GLU A 46 -0.82 25.24 -0.10
C GLU A 46 -0.54 23.90 -0.81
N GLY A 47 -1.14 22.82 -0.31
CA GLY A 47 -0.86 21.46 -0.74
C GLY A 47 -2.12 20.74 -1.18
N ARG A 48 -2.19 20.40 -2.47
CA ARG A 48 -3.17 19.48 -3.03
C ARG A 48 -2.51 18.15 -3.30
N GLY A 49 -3.07 17.09 -2.76
CA GLY A 49 -2.70 15.72 -3.09
C GLY A 49 -3.38 15.29 -4.38
N VAL A 50 -2.63 14.70 -5.29
CA VAL A 50 -3.15 14.14 -6.53
C VAL A 50 -2.87 12.65 -6.53
N ILE A 51 -3.90 11.84 -6.75
CA ILE A 51 -3.79 10.39 -6.90
C ILE A 51 -4.33 10.03 -8.28
N THR A 52 -3.54 9.34 -9.10
CA THR A 52 -4.02 8.84 -10.40
C THR A 52 -4.46 7.40 -10.28
N PHE A 53 -5.46 7.02 -11.06
CA PHE A 53 -6.04 5.68 -11.08
C PHE A 53 -6.12 5.13 -12.50
N THR A 54 -5.93 3.82 -12.60
CA THR A 54 -6.27 3.02 -13.77
C THR A 54 -7.23 1.94 -13.32
N ASP A 55 -8.42 1.91 -13.90
CA ASP A 55 -9.50 0.97 -13.58
C ASP A 55 -9.80 0.93 -12.07
N GLY A 56 -9.81 2.10 -11.43
CA GLY A 56 -10.05 2.26 -10.00
C GLY A 56 -8.84 1.98 -9.11
N VAL A 57 -7.73 1.51 -9.68
CA VAL A 57 -6.53 1.12 -8.94
C VAL A 57 -5.51 2.25 -8.90
N PRO A 58 -5.00 2.66 -7.72
CA PRO A 58 -4.00 3.72 -7.61
C PRO A 58 -2.69 3.37 -8.30
N VAL A 59 -2.13 4.35 -9.02
CA VAL A 59 -0.86 4.23 -9.74
C VAL A 59 0.17 5.21 -9.22
N LEU A 60 -0.15 6.50 -9.17
CA LEU A 60 0.76 7.56 -8.74
C LEU A 60 0.15 8.39 -7.63
N VAL A 61 1.02 8.96 -6.79
CA VAL A 61 0.67 10.00 -5.83
C VAL A 61 1.65 11.15 -5.98
N TYR A 62 1.14 12.38 -5.91
CA TYR A 62 1.95 13.59 -5.94
C TYR A 62 1.33 14.67 -5.05
N HIS A 63 2.16 15.38 -4.30
CA HIS A 63 1.72 16.45 -3.41
C HIS A 63 2.27 17.79 -3.90
N THR A 64 1.37 18.67 -4.34
CA THR A 64 1.73 19.93 -5.01
C THR A 64 2.41 20.96 -4.10
N GLY A 65 2.15 20.91 -2.79
CA GLY A 65 2.75 21.86 -1.83
C GLY A 65 4.18 21.49 -1.43
N THR A 66 4.50 20.20 -1.42
CA THR A 66 5.85 19.70 -1.06
C THR A 66 6.67 19.30 -2.28
N ASP A 67 6.07 19.29 -3.47
CA ASP A 67 6.66 18.83 -4.73
C ASP A 67 7.21 17.39 -4.66
N ARG A 68 6.60 16.56 -3.82
CA ARG A 68 6.99 15.15 -3.64
C ARG A 68 6.04 14.21 -4.37
N GLY A 69 6.57 13.05 -4.77
CA GLY A 69 5.83 11.94 -5.35
C GLY A 69 5.86 10.68 -4.50
N GLY A 70 5.09 9.67 -4.88
CA GLY A 70 5.17 8.32 -4.33
C GLY A 70 4.77 8.24 -2.85
N PRO A 71 5.33 7.27 -2.09
CA PRO A 71 5.05 7.12 -0.67
C PRO A 71 5.31 8.37 0.20
N PRO A 72 6.36 9.18 -0.04
CA PRO A 72 6.56 10.46 0.67
C PRO A 72 5.40 11.46 0.48
N ALA A 73 4.85 11.55 -0.73
CA ALA A 73 3.70 12.42 -1.01
C ALA A 73 2.42 11.93 -0.32
N LEU A 74 2.28 10.62 -0.19
CA LEU A 74 1.16 10.00 0.51
C LEU A 74 1.20 10.30 2.00
N ALA A 75 2.39 10.29 2.61
CA ALA A 75 2.59 10.69 3.99
C ALA A 75 2.25 12.17 4.23
N ASP A 76 2.58 13.05 3.27
CA ASP A 76 2.18 14.47 3.31
C ASP A 76 0.67 14.66 3.21
N LEU A 77 0.00 13.80 2.45
CA LEU A 77 -1.43 13.85 2.26
C LEU A 77 -2.22 13.27 3.45
N ALA A 78 -1.62 12.42 4.28
CA ALA A 78 -2.27 11.73 5.39
C ALA A 78 -2.55 12.64 6.62
N VAL A 79 -3.12 13.82 6.39
CA VAL A 79 -3.50 14.79 7.42
C VAL A 79 -4.96 14.55 7.83
N PRO A 80 -5.27 14.36 9.11
CA PRO A 80 -6.66 14.20 9.53
C PRO A 80 -7.52 15.41 9.16
N GLY A 81 -8.74 15.19 8.69
CA GLY A 81 -9.68 16.28 8.46
C GLY A 81 -10.60 16.05 7.26
N PRO A 82 -11.60 16.93 7.06
CA PRO A 82 -12.40 16.90 5.86
C PRO A 82 -11.57 17.32 4.66
N TYR A 83 -11.75 16.59 3.57
CA TYR A 83 -11.13 16.87 2.28
C TYR A 83 -12.20 17.36 1.32
N HIS A 84 -11.91 18.45 0.61
CA HIS A 84 -12.59 18.71 -0.65
C HIS A 84 -11.94 17.82 -1.73
N VAL A 85 -12.72 16.92 -2.31
CA VAL A 85 -12.25 15.95 -3.29
C VAL A 85 -12.93 16.17 -4.62
N SER A 86 -12.12 16.31 -5.67
CA SER A 86 -12.57 16.39 -7.05
C SER A 86 -12.04 15.20 -7.86
N LEU A 87 -12.95 14.45 -8.48
CA LEU A 87 -12.65 13.31 -9.35
C LEU A 87 -12.74 13.74 -10.81
N TYR A 88 -11.71 13.41 -11.57
CA TYR A 88 -11.62 13.68 -13.00
C TYR A 88 -11.43 12.38 -13.75
N ALA A 89 -12.30 12.11 -14.72
CA ALA A 89 -12.13 11.02 -15.67
C ALA A 89 -11.19 11.46 -16.79
N LEU A 90 -10.29 10.57 -17.20
CA LEU A 90 -9.33 10.80 -18.28
C LEU A 90 -9.05 9.47 -18.99
N ASP A 91 -8.73 9.51 -20.28
CA ASP A 91 -8.36 8.30 -21.00
C ASP A 91 -6.99 7.78 -20.54
N ASN A 92 -6.79 6.46 -20.57
CA ASN A 92 -5.54 5.84 -20.13
C ASN A 92 -4.32 6.37 -20.94
N ALA A 93 -4.51 6.57 -22.26
CA ALA A 93 -3.47 7.11 -23.14
C ALA A 93 -2.96 8.50 -22.71
N ASP A 94 -3.80 9.31 -22.07
CA ASP A 94 -3.41 10.64 -21.57
C ASP A 94 -2.64 10.56 -20.24
N LEU A 95 -2.74 9.43 -19.52
CA LEU A 95 -2.01 9.16 -18.26
C LEU A 95 -0.69 8.43 -18.47
N GLU A 96 -0.50 7.76 -19.62
CA GLU A 96 0.65 6.90 -19.91
C GLU A 96 2.00 7.60 -19.64
N SER A 97 2.19 8.80 -20.20
CA SER A 97 3.43 9.58 -19.99
C SER A 97 3.66 9.97 -18.53
N ALA A 98 2.59 10.21 -17.75
CA ALA A 98 2.73 10.46 -16.33
C ALA A 98 3.12 9.17 -15.59
N HIS A 99 2.52 8.03 -15.96
CA HIS A 99 2.75 6.72 -15.33
C HIS A 99 4.14 6.15 -15.57
N GLU A 100 4.89 6.65 -16.57
CA GLU A 100 6.31 6.34 -16.77
C GLU A 100 7.20 6.85 -15.63
N ALA A 101 6.77 7.87 -14.87
CA ALA A 101 7.56 8.44 -13.77
C ALA A 101 7.57 7.52 -12.54
N ALA A 102 8.56 6.62 -12.49
CA ALA A 102 8.70 5.62 -11.43
C ALA A 102 8.77 6.22 -10.02
N ASP A 103 9.39 7.38 -9.84
CA ASP A 103 9.52 8.06 -8.54
C ASP A 103 8.18 8.54 -7.95
N LEU A 104 7.13 8.62 -8.78
CA LEU A 104 5.78 9.02 -8.36
C LEU A 104 4.89 7.82 -8.03
N ARG A 105 5.33 6.59 -8.35
CA ARG A 105 4.50 5.38 -8.23
C ARG A 105 4.29 5.00 -6.77
N VAL A 106 3.13 4.41 -6.51
CA VAL A 106 2.79 3.82 -5.22
C VAL A 106 2.30 2.38 -5.40
N PRO A 107 2.50 1.51 -4.40
CA PRO A 107 1.85 0.21 -4.36
C PRO A 107 0.31 0.35 -4.38
N PRO A 108 -0.42 -0.58 -5.03
CA PRO A 108 -1.88 -0.52 -5.17
C PRO A 108 -2.60 -0.30 -3.84
N GLY A 109 -2.22 -1.04 -2.80
CA GLY A 109 -2.88 -1.00 -1.51
C GLY A 109 -2.47 0.18 -0.62
N MET A 110 -1.33 0.82 -0.91
CA MET A 110 -0.72 1.77 0.01
C MET A 110 -1.60 3.01 0.27
N PRO A 111 -2.32 3.60 -0.71
CA PRO A 111 -3.24 4.69 -0.43
C PRO A 111 -4.39 4.32 0.52
N ALA A 112 -4.94 3.12 0.39
CA ALA A 112 -5.99 2.66 1.29
C ALA A 112 -5.48 2.44 2.73
N GLU A 113 -4.26 1.91 2.88
CA GLU A 113 -3.61 1.71 4.17
C GLU A 113 -3.22 3.04 4.84
N ARG A 114 -2.56 3.94 4.10
CA ARG A 114 -1.95 5.15 4.67
C ARG A 114 -2.92 6.31 4.82
N LEU A 115 -3.88 6.48 3.90
CA LEU A 115 -4.88 7.56 4.01
C LEU A 115 -6.13 7.12 4.73
N GLY A 116 -6.66 5.94 4.39
CA GLY A 116 -7.91 5.44 4.93
C GLY A 116 -7.77 4.57 6.17
N GLY A 117 -6.56 4.09 6.49
CA GLY A 117 -6.37 3.08 7.54
C GLY A 117 -7.19 1.81 7.27
N ASP A 118 -7.37 1.43 6.00
CA ASP A 118 -8.25 0.35 5.57
C ASP A 118 -7.47 -0.82 4.93
N PRO A 119 -7.06 -1.84 5.70
CA PRO A 119 -6.37 -2.99 5.15
C PRO A 119 -7.27 -3.82 4.20
N ALA A 120 -8.58 -3.85 4.42
CA ALA A 120 -9.49 -4.64 3.57
C ALA A 120 -9.66 -3.99 2.19
N LEU A 121 -9.76 -2.65 2.14
CA LEU A 121 -9.73 -1.91 0.89
C LEU A 121 -8.38 -2.05 0.19
N ALA A 122 -7.28 -2.07 0.94
CA ALA A 122 -5.95 -2.28 0.39
C ALA A 122 -5.80 -3.64 -0.28
N ASP A 123 -6.25 -4.71 0.37
CA ASP A 123 -6.31 -6.06 -0.20
C ASP A 123 -7.14 -6.10 -1.48
N SER A 124 -8.29 -5.42 -1.47
CA SER A 124 -9.19 -5.36 -2.62
C SER A 124 -8.56 -4.64 -3.80
N THR A 125 -7.83 -3.55 -3.51
CA THR A 125 -7.09 -2.78 -4.50
C THR A 125 -5.89 -3.55 -5.05
N ARG A 126 -5.20 -4.34 -4.22
CA ARG A 126 -4.13 -5.26 -4.65
C ARG A 126 -4.66 -6.37 -5.55
N ARG A 127 -5.84 -6.92 -5.25
CA ARG A 127 -6.48 -7.96 -6.07
C ARG A 127 -6.96 -7.46 -7.43
N ALA A 128 -7.38 -6.19 -7.51
CA ALA A 128 -7.76 -5.55 -8.77
C ALA A 128 -6.57 -5.10 -9.62
N ALA A 129 -5.35 -5.09 -9.05
CA ALA A 129 -4.16 -4.66 -9.76
C ALA A 129 -3.73 -5.67 -10.84
N PRO A 130 -3.22 -5.19 -12.00
CA PRO A 130 -2.54 -6.05 -12.96
C PRO A 130 -1.32 -6.75 -12.33
N ASP A 131 -1.08 -8.01 -12.72
CA ASP A 131 -0.01 -8.86 -12.16
C ASP A 131 1.37 -8.22 -12.30
N GLU A 132 1.64 -7.50 -13.40
CA GLU A 132 2.91 -6.81 -13.64
C GLU A 132 3.22 -5.78 -12.56
N ARG A 133 2.19 -5.15 -11.98
CA ARG A 133 2.39 -4.19 -10.87
C ARG A 133 2.65 -4.85 -9.53
N LEU A 134 2.20 -6.09 -9.34
CA LEU A 134 2.49 -6.87 -8.15
C LEU A 134 3.92 -7.40 -8.21
N SER A 135 4.38 -7.86 -9.38
CA SER A 135 5.75 -8.36 -9.56
C SER A 135 6.82 -7.28 -9.43
N ALA A 136 6.60 -6.08 -10.00
CA ALA A 136 7.57 -4.98 -9.94
C ALA A 136 7.87 -4.47 -8.51
N MET A 137 7.03 -4.82 -7.53
CA MET A 137 7.18 -4.44 -6.12
C MET A 137 7.86 -5.53 -5.28
N GLY A 138 7.85 -6.79 -5.75
CA GLY A 138 8.41 -7.94 -5.04
C GLY A 138 9.94 -7.94 -4.91
N ASP A 139 10.64 -7.18 -5.77
CA ASP A 139 12.09 -7.08 -5.77
C ASP A 139 12.64 -5.88 -4.95
N GLY A 140 11.78 -4.99 -4.44
CA GLY A 140 12.21 -3.66 -3.98
C GLY A 140 11.73 -3.16 -2.61
N ASP A 141 10.68 -3.72 -1.99
CA ASP A 141 10.10 -3.12 -0.78
C ASP A 141 9.63 -4.15 0.28
N ALA A 142 10.47 -5.15 0.57
CA ALA A 142 10.29 -6.03 1.73
C ALA A 142 10.69 -5.38 3.07
N ALA A 143 10.57 -4.06 3.20
CA ALA A 143 11.05 -3.30 4.37
C ALA A 143 10.02 -2.30 4.92
N ALA A 144 8.73 -2.63 4.93
CA ALA A 144 7.74 -1.88 5.75
C ALA A 144 6.40 -2.60 6.01
N ALA A 145 6.29 -3.91 5.78
CA ALA A 145 5.11 -4.69 6.15
C ALA A 145 5.46 -5.64 7.30
N GLU A 146 5.29 -5.16 8.53
CA GLU A 146 5.00 -6.08 9.63
C GLU A 146 3.59 -6.65 9.35
N ASP A 147 3.49 -7.99 9.31
CA ASP A 147 2.35 -8.86 8.97
C ASP A 147 2.13 -9.28 7.49
N GLY A 148 2.92 -10.28 7.05
CA GLY A 148 2.60 -11.32 6.05
C GLY A 148 2.82 -11.00 4.55
N PRO A 149 3.77 -11.68 3.84
CA PRO A 149 3.64 -13.09 3.44
C PRO A 149 4.93 -13.92 3.63
N ALA A 150 5.79 -13.54 4.59
CA ALA A 150 7.03 -14.25 4.88
C ALA A 150 6.82 -15.60 5.60
N GLU A 151 5.65 -15.84 6.19
CA GLU A 151 5.41 -17.07 6.98
C GLU A 151 5.27 -18.32 6.11
N GLN A 152 4.80 -18.23 4.87
CA GLN A 152 4.68 -19.42 4.01
C GLN A 152 6.06 -19.88 3.49
N SER A 153 6.94 -18.93 3.16
CA SER A 153 8.30 -19.23 2.70
C SER A 153 9.22 -19.75 3.83
N ALA A 154 9.04 -19.29 5.07
CA ALA A 154 9.84 -19.75 6.21
C ALA A 154 9.49 -21.19 6.66
N VAL A 155 8.23 -21.62 6.54
CA VAL A 155 7.81 -22.98 6.91
C VAL A 155 8.22 -24.00 5.85
N GLU A 156 8.20 -23.64 4.56
CA GLU A 156 8.73 -24.51 3.49
C GLU A 156 10.26 -24.66 3.57
N ALA A 157 11.00 -23.61 3.94
CA ALA A 157 12.44 -23.69 4.14
C ALA A 157 12.87 -24.46 5.42
N PHE A 158 12.02 -24.50 6.45
CA PHE A 158 12.28 -25.28 7.67
C PHE A 158 12.00 -26.79 7.49
N LEU A 159 11.08 -27.16 6.60
CA LEU A 159 10.72 -28.56 6.32
C LEU A 159 11.70 -29.29 5.40
N ASP A 160 12.59 -28.57 4.71
CA ASP A 160 13.65 -29.17 3.87
C ASP A 160 14.90 -29.58 4.67
N ASP A 161 14.98 -29.22 5.96
CA ASP A 161 16.09 -29.57 6.86
C ASP A 161 15.77 -30.86 7.65
N ALA A 162 15.59 -31.97 6.92
CA ALA A 162 15.32 -33.29 7.49
C ALA A 162 16.46 -33.81 8.39
N GLU A 163 17.68 -33.26 8.30
CA GLU A 163 18.83 -33.62 9.15
C GLU A 163 18.78 -32.98 10.56
N LYS A 164 18.17 -31.81 10.75
CA LYS A 164 18.06 -31.18 12.09
C LYS A 164 17.09 -31.87 13.04
N ILE A 165 16.06 -32.54 12.51
CA ILE A 165 15.04 -33.20 13.34
C ILE A 165 15.59 -34.45 14.06
N GLU A 166 16.51 -35.20 13.44
CA GLU A 166 17.15 -36.35 14.10
C GLU A 166 18.09 -35.93 15.25
N ALA A 167 18.82 -34.81 15.09
CA ALA A 167 19.74 -34.33 16.13
C ALA A 167 19.01 -33.91 17.42
N ILE A 168 17.83 -33.32 17.32
CA ILE A 168 17.02 -32.90 18.50
C ILE A 168 16.45 -34.12 19.24
N LYS A 169 16.15 -35.21 18.53
CA LYS A 169 15.58 -36.43 19.11
C LYS A 169 16.59 -37.23 19.93
N ASP A 170 17.87 -37.20 19.55
CA ASP A 170 18.95 -37.87 20.29
C ASP A 170 19.35 -37.10 21.57
N GLN A 171 19.34 -35.77 21.52
CA GLN A 171 19.61 -34.89 22.68
C GLN A 171 18.60 -35.13 23.82
N ALA A 172 17.30 -35.27 23.51
CA ALA A 172 16.25 -35.47 24.50
C ALA A 172 16.29 -36.85 25.18
N ARG A 173 16.82 -37.88 24.52
CA ARG A 173 16.92 -39.24 25.07
C ARG A 173 18.07 -39.39 26.06
N SER A 174 19.14 -38.60 25.92
CA SER A 174 20.28 -38.61 26.83
C SER A 174 19.98 -37.93 28.16
N GLU A 175 19.30 -36.78 28.16
CA GLU A 175 18.94 -36.06 29.39
C GLU A 175 17.93 -36.81 30.27
N ALA A 176 17.09 -37.67 29.69
CA ALA A 176 16.17 -38.52 30.45
C ALA A 176 16.90 -39.62 31.24
N ARG A 177 18.04 -40.12 30.74
CA ARG A 177 18.85 -41.16 31.42
C ARG A 177 19.73 -40.58 32.53
N GLU A 178 20.15 -39.34 32.42
CA GLU A 178 20.92 -38.66 33.47
C GLU A 178 20.07 -38.28 34.68
N ARG A 179 18.80 -37.91 34.47
CA ARG A 179 17.88 -37.60 35.59
C ARG A 179 17.47 -38.82 36.41
N ALA A 180 17.38 -40.00 35.79
CA ALA A 180 17.06 -41.24 36.51
C ALA A 180 18.18 -41.66 37.48
N GLN A 181 19.46 -41.46 37.11
CA GLN A 181 20.61 -41.79 37.97
C GLN A 181 20.80 -40.81 39.14
N GLN A 182 20.25 -39.59 39.03
CA GLN A 182 20.31 -38.59 40.11
C GLN A 182 19.22 -38.81 41.18
N TRP A 183 18.27 -39.72 40.95
CA TRP A 183 17.15 -40.00 41.87
C TRP A 183 17.24 -41.41 42.51
N GLU A 184 18.32 -42.18 42.25
CA GLU A 184 18.64 -43.41 42.99
C GLU A 184 19.70 -43.13 44.08
N PHE A 185 19.31 -42.37 45.10
CA PHE A 185 19.94 -42.39 46.44
C PHE A 185 18.92 -42.06 47.53
#